data_AF-A0A915PRS6-F1
#
_entry.id   AF-A0A915PRS6-F1
#
_cell.length_a   1.000
_cell.length_b   1.000
_cell.length_c   1.000
_cell.angle_alpha   90.00
_cell.angle_beta   90.00
_cell.angle_gamma   90.00
#
_symmetry.space_group_name_H-M   'P 1'
#
loop_
_entity.id
_entity.type
_entity.pdbx_description
1 polymer ?
#
loop_
_entity_poly.entity_id
_entity_poly.type
_entity_poly.pdbx_seq_one_letter_code
_entity_poly.pdbx_strand_id
1 'polypeptide(L)'
;MIIISHFTAALNDSRESTFLTKVELRFNIAHCYDIAGDLDRAAIEYRNILTDHSVQLTSSLQAQILRQLGWLCYREECPPAQRPQKIFEAENYLIQSKELEPNCGKTYYYLGRCYGELQDRAHDAFVYYSMFKFHILYFITRHSIDKSEADADTWCSIGVLYQQQSQPMDALQAFICAVQSDREHSAAWTDLGRLYEVNCQFSDALHCFKKALKCQPG
;
A
#
# COMPACT_ATOMS: atom_id res chain seq x y z
N MET A 1 10.41 -20.96 -0.70
CA MET A 1 11.10 -21.93 0.18
C MET A 1 12.63 -21.87 0.09
N ILE A 2 13.25 -21.88 -1.10
CA ILE A 2 14.72 -21.86 -1.24
C ILE A 2 15.37 -20.60 -0.59
N ILE A 3 14.79 -19.42 -0.81
CA ILE A 3 15.29 -18.16 -0.23
C ILE A 3 15.27 -18.15 1.30
N ILE A 4 14.19 -18.68 1.92
CA ILE A 4 14.08 -18.81 3.38
C ILE A 4 15.18 -19.74 3.92
N SER A 5 15.48 -20.84 3.23
CA SER A 5 16.55 -21.75 3.63
C SER A 5 17.94 -21.09 3.60
N HIS A 6 18.18 -20.19 2.64
CA HIS A 6 19.43 -19.44 2.57
C HIS A 6 19.56 -18.38 3.66
N PHE A 7 18.49 -17.61 3.93
CA PHE A 7 18.51 -16.62 5.01
C PHE A 7 18.59 -17.26 6.40
N THR A 8 17.93 -18.40 6.62
CA THR A 8 18.04 -19.14 7.88
C THR A 8 19.43 -19.75 8.08
N ALA A 9 20.07 -20.24 7.01
CA ALA A 9 21.46 -20.68 7.05
C ALA A 9 22.42 -19.51 7.38
N ALA A 10 22.19 -18.33 6.80
CA ALA A 10 22.97 -17.12 7.09
C ALA A 10 22.75 -16.60 8.53
N LEU A 11 21.54 -16.75 9.08
CA LEU A 11 21.23 -16.37 10.46
C LEU A 11 21.96 -17.26 11.48
N ASN A 12 22.13 -18.54 11.16
CA ASN A 12 22.84 -19.52 11.98
C ASN A 12 24.36 -19.42 11.87
N ASP A 13 24.89 -18.59 10.95
CA ASP A 13 26.32 -18.34 10.88
C ASP A 13 26.79 -17.51 12.09
N SER A 14 27.93 -17.93 12.62
CA SER A 14 28.60 -17.33 13.77
C SER A 14 29.16 -15.94 13.47
N ARG A 15 29.43 -15.63 12.20
CA ARG A 15 29.92 -14.32 11.75
C ARG A 15 28.75 -13.45 11.29
N GLU A 16 28.61 -12.27 11.87
CA GLU A 16 27.65 -11.29 11.37
C GLU A 16 28.12 -10.78 10.00
N SER A 17 27.21 -10.79 9.03
CA SER A 17 27.57 -10.41 7.67
C SER A 17 27.82 -8.89 7.60
N THR A 18 28.78 -8.46 6.78
CA THR A 18 29.09 -7.03 6.60
C THR A 18 28.00 -6.25 5.85
N PHE A 19 27.02 -6.94 5.28
CA PHE A 19 25.98 -6.35 4.42
C PHE A 19 24.59 -6.37 5.04
N LEU A 20 24.28 -7.37 5.86
CA LEU A 20 23.01 -7.52 6.57
C LEU A 20 23.27 -7.91 8.01
N THR A 21 22.77 -7.09 8.93
CA THR A 21 22.73 -7.42 10.35
C THR A 21 21.83 -8.64 10.58
N LYS A 22 22.02 -9.35 11.70
CA LYS A 22 21.16 -10.49 12.04
C LYS A 22 19.67 -10.11 12.13
N VAL A 23 19.40 -8.85 12.47
CA VAL A 23 18.06 -8.26 12.57
C VAL A 23 17.43 -8.10 11.20
N GLU A 24 18.17 -7.56 10.24
CA GLU A 24 17.71 -7.41 8.85
C GLU A 24 17.50 -8.78 8.19
N LEU A 25 18.31 -9.78 8.53
CA LEU A 25 18.09 -11.16 8.09
C LEU A 25 16.77 -11.72 8.63
N ARG A 26 16.47 -11.52 9.92
CA ARG A 26 15.17 -11.92 10.51
C ARG A 26 14.01 -11.19 9.84
N PHE A 27 14.16 -9.89 9.60
CA PHE A 27 13.16 -9.09 8.86
C PHE A 27 12.91 -9.65 7.46
N ASN A 28 13.97 -9.98 6.71
CA ASN A 28 13.87 -10.55 5.37
C ASN A 28 13.22 -11.94 5.39
N ILE A 29 13.48 -12.76 6.41
CA ILE A 29 12.79 -14.04 6.61
C ILE A 29 11.28 -13.82 6.83
N ALA A 30 10.91 -12.90 7.71
CA ALA A 30 9.52 -12.54 7.96
C ALA A 30 8.83 -12.05 6.67
N HIS A 31 9.52 -11.22 5.89
CA HIS A 31 9.00 -10.74 4.60
C HIS A 31 8.84 -11.86 3.57
N CYS A 32 9.73 -12.86 3.59
CA CYS A 32 9.55 -14.04 2.73
C CYS A 32 8.32 -14.87 3.12
N TYR A 33 7.95 -14.94 4.40
CA TYR A 33 6.70 -15.58 4.83
C TYR A 33 5.47 -14.81 4.36
N ASP A 34 5.50 -13.48 4.43
CA ASP A 34 4.43 -12.61 3.91
C ASP A 34 4.21 -12.83 2.41
N ILE A 35 5.29 -12.80 1.61
CA ILE A 35 5.22 -13.07 0.16
C ILE A 35 4.73 -14.51 -0.12
N ALA A 36 5.08 -15.46 0.74
CA ALA A 36 4.61 -16.85 0.62
C ALA A 36 3.14 -17.03 1.04
N GLY A 37 2.49 -16.00 1.61
CA GLY A 37 1.11 -16.03 2.07
C GLY A 37 0.90 -16.61 3.48
N ASP A 38 1.97 -16.93 4.20
CA ASP A 38 1.91 -17.43 5.58
C ASP A 38 1.89 -16.24 6.56
N LEU A 39 0.73 -15.57 6.63
CA LEU A 39 0.55 -14.30 7.34
C LEU A 39 0.77 -14.45 8.85
N ASP A 40 0.37 -15.59 9.43
CA ASP A 40 0.51 -15.86 10.86
C ASP A 40 1.97 -15.91 11.28
N ARG A 41 2.79 -16.68 10.54
CA ARG A 41 4.23 -16.78 10.82
C ARG A 41 4.93 -15.46 10.57
N ALA A 42 4.58 -14.74 9.51
CA ALA A 42 5.12 -13.41 9.24
C ALA A 42 4.85 -12.45 10.41
N ALA A 43 3.61 -12.42 10.92
CA ALA A 43 3.22 -11.56 12.04
C ALA A 43 3.97 -11.90 13.34
N ILE A 44 4.15 -13.20 13.63
CA ILE A 44 4.90 -13.67 14.80
C ILE A 44 6.35 -13.20 14.73
N GLU A 45 7.02 -13.43 13.59
CA GLU A 45 8.42 -13.03 13.42
C GLU A 45 8.61 -11.51 13.51
N TYR A 46 7.72 -10.72 12.91
CA TYR A 46 7.76 -9.26 13.03
C TYR A 46 7.58 -8.78 14.48
N ARG A 47 6.64 -9.37 15.23
CA ARG A 47 6.45 -9.05 16.66
C ARG A 47 7.66 -9.45 17.49
N ASN A 48 8.23 -10.63 17.25
CA ASN A 48 9.43 -11.10 17.94
C ASN A 48 10.59 -10.12 17.78
N ILE A 49 10.81 -9.60 16.56
CA ILE A 49 11.85 -8.61 16.29
C ILE A 49 11.59 -7.32 17.09
N LEU A 50 10.35 -6.83 17.16
CA LEU A 50 10.01 -5.61 17.90
C LEU A 50 10.15 -5.76 19.43
N THR A 51 9.89 -6.95 19.97
CA THR A 51 9.98 -7.22 21.41
C THR A 51 11.40 -7.57 21.88
N ASP A 52 12.33 -7.83 20.95
CA ASP A 52 13.69 -8.24 21.27
C ASP A 52 14.51 -7.04 21.78
N HIS A 53 14.49 -6.81 23.09
CA HIS A 53 15.25 -5.75 23.76
C HIS A 53 16.78 -5.94 23.69
N SER A 54 17.26 -7.11 23.24
CA SER A 54 18.70 -7.34 23.06
C SER A 54 19.26 -6.67 21.80
N VAL A 55 18.37 -6.21 20.92
CA VAL A 55 18.70 -5.65 19.60
C VAL A 55 18.39 -4.16 19.56
N GLN A 56 19.37 -3.35 19.13
CA GLN A 56 19.13 -1.94 18.87
C GLN A 56 18.57 -1.76 17.45
N LEU A 57 17.25 -1.55 17.36
CA LEU A 57 16.56 -1.30 16.10
C LEU A 57 16.78 0.15 15.64
N THR A 58 17.06 0.34 14.35
CA THR A 58 17.02 1.67 13.74
C THR A 58 15.57 2.13 13.62
N SER A 59 15.33 3.44 13.75
CA SER A 59 13.97 4.01 13.59
C SER A 59 13.36 3.66 12.24
N SER A 60 14.18 3.56 11.19
CA SER A 60 13.74 3.16 9.86
C SER A 60 13.29 1.69 9.80
N LEU A 61 14.07 0.76 10.33
CA LEU A 61 13.70 -0.66 10.36
C LEU A 61 12.47 -0.91 11.24
N GLN A 62 12.38 -0.22 12.38
CA GLN A 62 11.21 -0.26 13.25
C GLN A 62 9.95 0.24 12.52
N ALA A 63 10.04 1.37 11.81
CA ALA A 63 8.94 1.90 11.02
C ALA A 63 8.51 0.93 9.91
N GLN A 64 9.45 0.26 9.25
CA GLN A 64 9.17 -0.75 8.24
C GLN A 64 8.44 -1.97 8.81
N ILE A 65 8.89 -2.50 9.96
CA ILE A 65 8.22 -3.64 10.61
C ILE A 65 6.79 -3.29 11.00
N LEU A 66 6.58 -2.14 11.63
CA LEU A 66 5.24 -1.65 12.00
C LEU A 66 4.35 -1.50 10.77
N ARG A 67 4.90 -1.03 9.65
CA ARG A 67 4.16 -0.90 8.40
C ARG A 67 3.71 -2.26 7.85
N GLN A 68 4.58 -3.25 7.89
CA GLN A 68 4.24 -4.61 7.45
C GLN A 68 3.21 -5.26 8.37
N LEU A 69 3.33 -5.10 9.70
CA LEU A 69 2.33 -5.57 10.66
C LEU A 69 0.96 -4.93 10.42
N GLY A 70 0.91 -3.61 10.20
CA GLY A 70 -0.33 -2.93 9.86
C GLY A 70 -0.97 -3.46 8.57
N TRP A 71 -0.16 -3.73 7.55
CA TRP A 71 -0.64 -4.31 6.30
C TRP A 71 -1.15 -5.75 6.45
N LEU A 72 -0.46 -6.57 7.26
CA LEU A 72 -0.90 -7.93 7.59
C LEU A 72 -2.25 -7.91 8.32
N CYS A 73 -2.41 -7.07 9.34
CA CYS A 73 -3.69 -6.90 10.07
C CYS A 73 -4.83 -6.49 9.14
N TYR A 74 -4.55 -5.63 8.15
CA TYR A 74 -5.53 -5.22 7.14
C TYR A 74 -5.89 -6.35 6.15
N ARG A 75 -4.95 -7.22 5.78
CA ARG A 75 -5.15 -8.35 4.87
C ARG A 75 -5.78 -9.57 5.53
N GLU A 76 -5.76 -9.64 6.85
CA GLU A 76 -6.33 -10.76 7.59
C GLU A 76 -7.84 -10.90 7.35
N GLU A 77 -8.24 -12.07 6.84
CA GLU A 77 -9.63 -12.41 6.63
C GLU A 77 -10.33 -12.60 7.98
N CYS A 78 -11.30 -11.74 8.26
CA CYS A 78 -12.06 -11.79 9.51
C CYS A 78 -13.57 -11.62 9.22
N PRO A 79 -14.44 -12.10 10.12
CA PRO A 79 -15.87 -11.86 10.02
C PRO A 79 -16.16 -10.35 9.95
N PRO A 80 -17.20 -9.91 9.20
CA PRO A 80 -17.49 -8.49 9.00
C PRO A 80 -17.72 -7.72 10.32
N ALA A 81 -18.20 -8.41 11.37
CA ALA A 81 -18.37 -7.83 12.69
C ALA A 81 -17.03 -7.43 13.38
N GLN A 82 -15.94 -8.11 13.06
CA GLN A 82 -14.60 -7.85 13.62
C GLN A 82 -13.74 -6.97 12.70
N ARG A 83 -14.18 -6.74 11.46
CA ARG A 83 -13.44 -5.94 10.48
C ARG A 83 -13.07 -4.54 10.98
N PRO A 84 -13.97 -3.77 11.62
CA PRO A 84 -13.60 -2.45 12.15
C PRO A 84 -12.51 -2.52 13.23
N GLN A 85 -12.49 -3.57 14.05
CA GLN A 85 -11.46 -3.77 15.08
C GLN A 85 -10.10 -4.08 14.46
N LYS A 86 -10.06 -4.90 13.41
CA LYS A 86 -8.82 -5.19 12.66
C LYS A 86 -8.28 -3.96 11.93
N ILE A 87 -9.17 -3.15 11.35
CA ILE A 87 -8.78 -1.87 10.75
C ILE A 87 -8.19 -0.92 11.80
N PHE A 88 -8.77 -0.86 13.00
CA PHE A 88 -8.25 -0.06 14.10
C PHE A 88 -6.89 -0.58 14.62
N GLU A 89 -6.69 -1.90 14.67
CA GLU A 89 -5.38 -2.49 14.99
C GLU A 89 -4.33 -2.11 13.94
N ALA A 90 -4.68 -2.23 12.65
CA ALA A 90 -3.81 -1.82 11.55
C ALA A 90 -3.48 -0.32 11.61
N GLU A 91 -4.46 0.53 11.88
CA GLU A 91 -4.31 1.97 12.05
C GLU A 91 -3.26 2.30 13.13
N ASN A 92 -3.33 1.65 14.29
CA ASN A 92 -2.39 1.90 15.39
C ASN A 92 -0.93 1.61 14.99
N TYR A 93 -0.67 0.50 14.29
CA TYR A 93 0.67 0.18 13.80
C TYR A 93 1.15 1.20 12.75
N LEU A 94 0.27 1.61 11.85
CA LEU A 94 0.59 2.56 10.79
C LEU A 94 0.81 3.98 11.31
N ILE A 95 0.09 4.41 12.35
CA ILE A 95 0.34 5.70 13.02
C ILE A 95 1.72 5.69 13.68
N GLN A 96 2.09 4.63 14.39
CA GLN A 96 3.43 4.51 14.97
C GLN A 96 4.52 4.51 13.88
N SER A 97 4.28 3.81 12.76
CA SER A 97 5.17 3.84 11.60
C SER A 97 5.34 5.27 11.06
N LYS A 98 4.25 6.04 10.96
CA LYS A 98 4.25 7.44 10.51
C LYS A 98 5.03 8.35 11.45
N GLU A 99 4.92 8.15 12.76
CA GLU A 99 5.67 8.94 13.77
C GLU A 99 7.19 8.72 13.65
N LEU A 100 7.61 7.50 13.33
CA LEU A 100 9.02 7.15 13.13
C LEU A 100 9.54 7.58 11.75
N GLU A 101 8.74 7.41 10.70
CA GLU A 101 9.08 7.79 9.32
C GLU A 101 7.95 8.58 8.63
N PRO A 102 7.88 9.92 8.84
CA PRO A 102 6.85 10.77 8.24
C PRO A 102 6.98 10.92 6.72
N ASN A 103 8.10 10.54 6.13
CA ASN A 103 8.37 10.71 4.71
C ASN A 103 8.00 9.47 3.87
N CYS A 104 7.54 8.39 4.50
CA CYS A 104 7.24 7.16 3.79
C CYS A 104 5.87 7.21 3.12
N GLY A 105 5.85 7.28 1.78
CA GLY A 105 4.62 7.22 1.00
C GLY A 105 3.75 5.99 1.34
N LYS A 106 4.36 4.79 1.39
CA LYS A 106 3.64 3.53 1.63
C LYS A 106 2.80 3.54 2.91
N THR A 107 3.29 4.18 3.98
CA THR A 107 2.54 4.30 5.24
C THR A 107 1.24 5.09 5.04
N TYR A 108 1.29 6.20 4.29
CA TYR A 108 0.11 6.99 3.95
C TYR A 108 -0.87 6.24 3.04
N TYR A 109 -0.36 5.43 2.11
CA TYR A 109 -1.22 4.58 1.28
C TYR A 109 -2.01 3.56 2.13
N TYR A 110 -1.33 2.84 3.04
CA TYR A 110 -2.00 1.87 3.90
C TYR A 110 -3.00 2.53 4.85
N LEU A 111 -2.70 3.72 5.38
CA LEU A 111 -3.67 4.49 6.16
C LEU A 111 -4.88 4.89 5.30
N GLY A 112 -4.65 5.38 4.08
CA GLY A 112 -5.72 5.70 3.13
C GLY A 112 -6.63 4.49 2.84
N ARG A 113 -6.05 3.29 2.69
CA ARG A 113 -6.80 2.03 2.52
C ARG A 113 -7.64 1.69 3.74
N CYS A 114 -7.08 1.82 4.94
CA CYS A 114 -7.78 1.55 6.20
C CYS A 114 -8.99 2.48 6.37
N TYR A 115 -8.81 3.79 6.19
CA TYR A 115 -9.91 4.74 6.33
C TYR A 115 -10.90 4.70 5.18
N GLY A 116 -10.48 4.31 3.97
CA GLY A 116 -11.37 4.17 2.82
C GLY A 116 -12.40 3.06 2.97
N GLU A 117 -12.12 2.03 3.77
CA GLU A 117 -13.09 0.99 4.12
C GLU A 117 -14.11 1.44 5.17
N LEU A 118 -13.81 2.49 5.93
CA LEU A 118 -14.70 3.03 6.96
C LEU A 118 -15.56 4.15 6.36
N GLN A 119 -16.88 3.93 6.31
CA GLN A 119 -17.83 4.89 5.70
C GLN A 119 -17.76 6.30 6.32
N ASP A 120 -17.53 6.40 7.64
CA ASP A 120 -17.50 7.68 8.36
C ASP A 120 -16.18 8.45 8.19
N ARG A 121 -15.15 7.86 7.57
CA ARG A 121 -13.78 8.40 7.52
C ARG A 121 -13.28 8.68 6.09
N ALA A 122 -14.18 8.82 5.14
CA ALA A 122 -13.84 9.10 3.74
C ALA A 122 -12.98 10.38 3.55
N HIS A 123 -13.17 11.39 4.41
CA HIS A 123 -12.35 12.60 4.39
C HIS A 123 -10.90 12.34 4.86
N ASP A 124 -10.72 11.57 5.93
CA ASP A 124 -9.38 11.19 6.41
C ASP A 124 -8.66 10.34 5.36
N ALA A 125 -9.36 9.37 4.76
CA ALA A 125 -8.84 8.54 3.68
C ALA A 125 -8.25 9.40 2.56
N PHE A 126 -9.01 10.41 2.11
CA PHE A 126 -8.57 11.35 1.11
C PHE A 126 -7.32 12.12 1.50
N VAL A 127 -7.24 12.64 2.73
CA VAL A 127 -6.06 13.37 3.21
C VAL A 127 -4.84 12.46 3.10
N TYR A 128 -4.95 11.20 3.53
CA TYR A 128 -3.85 10.25 3.46
C TYR A 128 -3.46 9.87 2.04
N TYR A 129 -4.42 9.66 1.14
CA TYR A 129 -4.13 9.44 -0.28
C TYR A 129 -3.50 10.66 -0.95
N SER A 130 -3.90 11.87 -0.59
CA SER A 130 -3.30 13.10 -1.09
C SER A 130 -1.87 13.29 -0.58
N MET A 131 -1.60 12.93 0.68
CA MET A 131 -0.24 12.87 1.24
C MET A 131 0.60 11.82 0.53
N PHE A 132 0.04 10.62 0.27
CA PHE A 132 0.72 9.58 -0.50
C PHE A 132 1.12 10.09 -1.89
N LYS A 133 0.18 10.71 -2.62
CA LYS A 133 0.43 11.34 -3.92
C LYS A 133 1.51 12.42 -3.83
N PHE A 134 1.44 13.29 -2.82
CA PHE A 134 2.44 14.33 -2.60
C PHE A 134 3.83 13.75 -2.36
N HIS A 135 3.94 12.72 -1.50
CA HIS A 135 5.21 12.06 -1.19
C HIS A 135 5.78 11.33 -2.40
N ILE A 136 4.97 10.60 -3.16
CA ILE A 136 5.42 9.97 -4.41
C ILE A 136 5.88 11.02 -5.41
N LEU A 137 5.07 12.05 -5.66
CA LEU A 137 5.40 13.06 -6.65
C LEU A 137 6.68 13.82 -6.25
N TYR A 138 6.82 14.15 -4.97
CA TYR A 138 8.01 14.76 -4.41
C TYR A 138 9.24 13.85 -4.56
N PHE A 139 9.11 12.57 -4.24
CA PHE A 139 10.21 11.60 -4.32
C PHE A 139 10.64 11.34 -5.78
N ILE A 140 9.69 11.11 -6.69
CA ILE A 140 9.94 10.99 -8.14
C ILE A 140 10.68 12.23 -8.66
N THR A 141 10.20 13.42 -8.31
CA THR A 141 10.79 14.68 -8.79
C THR A 141 12.19 14.91 -8.25
N ARG A 142 12.47 14.53 -6.98
CA ARG A 142 13.78 14.74 -6.35
C ARG A 142 14.82 13.67 -6.66
N HIS A 143 14.40 12.42 -6.82
CA HIS A 143 15.33 11.29 -6.91
C HIS A 143 15.45 10.70 -8.32
N SER A 144 14.66 11.19 -9.30
CA SER A 144 14.70 10.69 -10.68
C SER A 144 14.49 9.17 -10.76
N ILE A 145 13.70 8.61 -9.84
CA ILE A 145 13.40 7.17 -9.76
C ILE A 145 12.14 6.87 -10.57
N ASP A 146 12.16 5.70 -11.23
CA ASP A 146 11.09 5.15 -12.04
C ASP A 146 9.72 5.16 -11.33
N LYS A 147 8.64 5.29 -12.12
CA LYS A 147 7.21 5.38 -11.72
C LYS A 147 6.65 4.15 -10.98
N SER A 148 7.50 3.27 -10.45
CA SER A 148 7.19 1.93 -9.96
C SER A 148 6.49 1.88 -8.59
N GLU A 149 6.38 2.98 -7.84
CA GLU A 149 5.89 2.92 -6.46
C GLU A 149 4.37 3.11 -6.30
N ALA A 150 3.65 3.39 -7.39
CA ALA A 150 2.21 3.64 -7.36
C ALA A 150 1.46 2.82 -8.41
N ASP A 151 0.90 1.69 -7.98
CA ASP A 151 0.07 0.82 -8.81
C ASP A 151 -1.22 1.51 -9.25
N ALA A 152 -1.76 1.11 -10.40
CA ALA A 152 -2.99 1.67 -10.96
C ALA A 152 -4.19 1.55 -10.02
N ASP A 153 -4.27 0.48 -9.23
CA ASP A 153 -5.29 0.28 -8.17
C ASP A 153 -5.33 1.44 -7.18
N THR A 154 -4.16 1.97 -6.84
CA THR A 154 -4.05 3.06 -5.88
C THR A 154 -4.63 4.33 -6.48
N TRP A 155 -4.18 4.71 -7.67
CA TRP A 155 -4.70 5.87 -8.38
C TRP A 155 -6.21 5.77 -8.65
N CYS A 156 -6.71 4.56 -8.90
CA CYS A 156 -8.14 4.29 -9.04
C CYS A 156 -8.89 4.56 -7.72
N SER A 157 -8.37 4.04 -6.60
CA SER A 157 -8.94 4.26 -5.26
C SER A 157 -8.99 5.75 -4.90
N ILE A 158 -7.95 6.51 -5.26
CA ILE A 158 -7.90 7.96 -5.10
C ILE A 158 -9.01 8.65 -5.92
N GLY A 159 -9.17 8.26 -7.18
CA GLY A 159 -10.19 8.83 -8.07
C GLY A 159 -11.61 8.61 -7.57
N VAL A 160 -11.92 7.42 -7.05
CA VAL A 160 -13.23 7.10 -6.47
C VAL A 160 -13.54 7.98 -5.26
N LEU A 161 -12.55 8.26 -4.40
CA LEU A 161 -12.73 9.15 -3.25
C LEU A 161 -12.97 10.61 -3.67
N TYR A 162 -12.26 11.11 -4.68
CA TYR A 162 -12.52 12.44 -5.24
C TYR A 162 -13.95 12.53 -5.82
N GLN A 163 -14.43 11.46 -6.45
CA GLN A 163 -15.80 11.38 -6.96
C GLN A 163 -16.83 11.44 -5.81
N GLN A 164 -16.59 10.73 -4.71
CA GLN A 164 -17.44 10.79 -3.50
C GLN A 164 -17.47 12.19 -2.87
N GLN A 165 -16.39 12.95 -2.98
CA GLN A 165 -16.30 14.33 -2.49
C GLN A 165 -16.81 15.39 -3.48
N SER A 166 -17.44 14.98 -4.59
CA SER A 166 -17.93 15.89 -5.63
C SER A 166 -16.84 16.79 -6.26
N GLN A 167 -15.60 16.28 -6.34
CA GLN A 167 -14.46 16.94 -6.98
C GLN A 167 -14.07 16.22 -8.29
N PRO A 168 -14.83 16.41 -9.38
CA PRO A 168 -14.66 15.62 -10.61
C PRO A 168 -13.34 15.90 -11.35
N MET A 169 -12.79 17.12 -11.27
CA MET A 169 -11.54 17.45 -11.97
C MET A 169 -10.31 16.74 -11.38
N ASP A 170 -10.25 16.64 -10.05
CA ASP A 170 -9.16 15.93 -9.38
C ASP A 170 -9.33 14.41 -9.49
N ALA A 171 -10.57 13.91 -9.47
CA ALA A 171 -10.89 12.51 -9.79
C ALA A 171 -10.39 12.14 -11.19
N LEU A 172 -10.61 13.01 -12.17
CA LEU A 172 -10.17 12.82 -13.55
C LEU A 172 -8.65 12.65 -13.63
N GLN A 173 -7.91 13.54 -12.96
CA GLN A 173 -6.45 13.46 -12.93
C GLN A 173 -5.96 12.17 -12.27
N ALA A 174 -6.63 11.70 -11.21
CA ALA A 174 -6.29 10.46 -10.54
C ALA A 174 -6.52 9.23 -11.44
N PHE A 175 -7.68 9.15 -12.11
CA PHE A 175 -7.95 8.05 -13.05
C PHE A 175 -7.04 8.09 -14.28
N ILE A 176 -6.67 9.26 -14.78
CA ILE A 176 -5.67 9.40 -15.86
C ILE A 176 -4.31 8.84 -15.41
N CYS A 177 -3.88 9.15 -14.18
CA CYS A 177 -2.66 8.57 -13.63
C CYS A 177 -2.76 7.04 -13.48
N ALA A 178 -3.93 6.52 -13.11
CA ALA A 178 -4.18 5.07 -13.01
C ALA A 178 -3.97 4.37 -14.36
N VAL A 179 -4.63 4.85 -15.42
CA VAL A 179 -4.53 4.25 -16.76
C VAL A 179 -3.18 4.51 -17.45
N GLN A 180 -2.43 5.52 -16.99
CA GLN A 180 -1.05 5.74 -17.42
C GLN A 180 -0.06 4.79 -16.73
N SER A 181 -0.35 4.39 -15.49
CA SER A 181 0.43 3.44 -14.72
C SER A 181 0.23 2.02 -15.25
N ASP A 182 -1.03 1.60 -15.38
CA ASP A 182 -1.41 0.34 -16.03
C ASP A 182 -2.46 0.59 -17.11
N ARG A 183 -2.05 0.36 -18.37
CA ARG A 183 -2.91 0.57 -19.53
C ARG A 183 -3.96 -0.52 -19.68
N GLU A 184 -3.77 -1.68 -19.05
CA GLU A 184 -4.67 -2.84 -19.08
C GLU A 184 -5.62 -2.88 -17.88
N HIS A 185 -5.56 -1.89 -16.99
CA HIS A 185 -6.43 -1.85 -15.83
C HIS A 185 -7.87 -1.45 -16.18
N SER A 186 -8.73 -2.45 -16.37
CA SER A 186 -10.13 -2.28 -16.81
C SER A 186 -10.99 -1.46 -15.85
N ALA A 187 -10.76 -1.58 -14.54
CA ALA A 187 -11.51 -0.86 -13.53
C ALA A 187 -11.28 0.66 -13.63
N ALA A 188 -10.03 1.13 -13.74
CA ALA A 188 -9.78 2.56 -13.93
C ALA A 188 -10.34 3.11 -15.25
N TRP A 189 -10.29 2.35 -16.35
CA TRP A 189 -10.93 2.78 -17.60
C TRP A 189 -12.46 2.90 -17.46
N THR A 190 -13.08 2.03 -16.67
CA THR A 190 -14.52 2.05 -16.40
C THR A 190 -14.89 3.24 -15.52
N ASP A 191 -14.15 3.49 -14.44
CA ASP A 191 -14.41 4.63 -13.55
C ASP A 191 -14.11 5.97 -14.23
N LEU A 192 -13.08 6.04 -15.09
CA LEU A 192 -12.83 7.19 -15.96
C LEU A 192 -14.01 7.43 -16.93
N GLY A 193 -14.54 6.37 -17.53
CA GLY A 193 -15.72 6.44 -18.41
C GLY A 193 -16.97 6.95 -17.68
N ARG A 194 -17.23 6.45 -16.47
CA ARG A 194 -18.32 6.92 -15.61
C ARG A 194 -18.16 8.40 -15.27
N LEU A 195 -16.94 8.86 -14.99
CA LEU A 195 -16.68 10.26 -14.70
C LEU A 195 -16.96 11.16 -15.92
N TYR A 196 -16.55 10.75 -17.12
CA TYR A 196 -16.87 11.47 -18.35
C TYR A 196 -18.38 11.50 -18.64
N GLU A 197 -19.10 10.43 -18.32
CA GLU A 197 -20.56 10.37 -18.43
C GLU A 197 -21.24 11.40 -17.50
N VAL A 198 -20.80 11.48 -16.24
CA VAL A 198 -21.29 12.48 -15.27
C VAL A 198 -20.99 13.91 -15.72
N ASN A 199 -19.87 14.13 -16.43
CA ASN A 199 -19.48 15.42 -16.98
C ASN A 199 -20.09 15.71 -18.37
N CYS A 200 -21.06 14.90 -18.83
CA CYS A 200 -21.72 15.03 -20.14
C CYS A 200 -20.79 14.91 -21.37
N GLN A 201 -19.60 14.30 -21.21
CA GLN A 201 -18.62 14.06 -22.26
C GLN A 201 -18.75 12.64 -22.82
N PHE A 202 -19.88 12.35 -23.45
CA PHE A 202 -20.23 11.00 -23.91
C PHE A 202 -19.26 10.42 -24.96
N SER A 203 -18.63 11.27 -25.78
CA SER A 203 -17.64 10.85 -26.78
C SER A 203 -16.40 10.22 -26.15
N ASP A 204 -15.89 10.85 -25.10
CA ASP A 204 -14.69 10.40 -24.40
C ASP A 204 -15.00 9.22 -23.47
N ALA A 205 -16.18 9.23 -22.84
CA ALA A 205 -16.69 8.10 -22.07
C ALA A 205 -16.74 6.81 -22.91
N LEU A 206 -17.28 6.91 -24.14
CA LEU A 206 -17.40 5.78 -25.05
C LEU A 206 -16.03 5.27 -25.51
N HIS A 207 -15.04 6.16 -25.67
CA HIS A 207 -13.65 5.76 -25.93
C HIS A 207 -13.05 4.98 -24.74
N CYS A 208 -13.29 5.45 -23.51
CA CYS A 208 -12.81 4.81 -22.30
C CYS A 208 -13.44 3.44 -22.09
N PHE A 209 -14.76 3.29 -22.25
CA PHE A 209 -15.44 1.99 -22.15
C PHE A 209 -14.97 1.01 -23.23
N LYS A 210 -14.71 1.47 -24.46
CA LYS A 210 -14.12 0.63 -25.51
C LYS A 210 -12.73 0.11 -25.13
N LYS A 211 -11.94 0.90 -24.41
CA LYS A 211 -10.63 0.44 -23.90
C LYS A 211 -10.80 -0.54 -22.74
N ALA A 212 -11.71 -0.25 -21.79
CA ALA A 212 -12.01 -1.17 -20.69
C ALA A 212 -12.39 -2.57 -21.21
N LEU A 213 -13.27 -2.63 -22.20
CA LEU A 213 -13.71 -3.87 -22.84
C LEU A 213 -12.59 -4.62 -23.58
N LYS A 214 -11.60 -3.91 -24.14
CA LYS A 214 -10.44 -4.54 -24.77
C LYS A 214 -9.47 -5.15 -23.75
N CYS A 215 -9.41 -4.58 -22.55
CA CYS A 215 -8.52 -5.06 -21.49
C CYS A 215 -9.07 -6.30 -20.77
N GLN A 216 -10.38 -6.56 -20.89
CA GLN A 216 -11.02 -7.74 -20.33
C GLN A 216 -11.42 -8.70 -21.49
N PRO A 217 -10.49 -9.50 -22.03
CA PRO A 217 -10.88 -10.63 -22.88
C PRO A 217 -11.61 -11.63 -21.97
N GLY A 218 -12.84 -11.97 -22.35
CA GLY A 218 -13.75 -12.83 -21.57
C GLY A 218 -13.20 -14.22 -21.24
#